data_AF-A0A537WGU2-F1
#
_entry.id   AF-A0A537WGU2-F1
#
_cell.length_a   1.000
_cell.length_b   1.000
_cell.length_c   1.000
_cell.angle_alpha   90.00
_cell.angle_beta   90.00
_cell.angle_gamma   90.00
#
_symmetry.space_group_name_H-M   'P 1'
#
loop_
_entity.id
_entity.type
_entity.pdbx_description
1 polymer ?
#
loop_
_entity_poly.entity_id
_entity_poly.type
_entity_poly.pdbx_seq_one_letter_code
_entity_poly.pdbx_strand_id
1 'polypeptide(L)'
;MATIEVGQAAPPLPGVAFGDGALAVVFYKVTCPVCQMAAPTVDAMARAYPGRVVGVGQDPPDALERFGREFGMDVPAVPDLPP
;
A
#
# COMPACT_ATOMS: atom_id res chain seq x y z
N MET A 1 2.76 -18.50 -9.53
CA MET A 1 2.43 -17.07 -9.30
C MET A 1 1.64 -16.60 -10.50
N ALA A 2 0.43 -16.09 -10.31
CA ALA A 2 -0.36 -15.52 -11.39
C ALA A 2 0.02 -14.03 -11.55
N THR A 3 0.32 -13.61 -12.76
CA THR A 3 0.55 -12.20 -13.11
C THR A 3 -0.78 -11.56 -13.52
N ILE A 4 -0.90 -10.24 -13.34
CA ILE A 4 -2.02 -9.45 -13.86
C ILE A 4 -1.59 -8.80 -15.18
N GLU A 5 -2.49 -8.76 -16.16
CA GLU A 5 -2.25 -8.14 -17.47
C GLU A 5 -2.81 -6.71 -17.54
N VAL A 6 -2.27 -5.89 -18.45
CA VAL A 6 -2.81 -4.55 -18.71
C VAL A 6 -4.25 -4.65 -19.22
N GLY A 7 -5.17 -3.91 -18.59
CA GLY A 7 -6.59 -3.94 -18.90
C GLY A 7 -7.36 -5.08 -18.22
N GLN A 8 -6.68 -5.98 -17.51
CA GLN A 8 -7.34 -6.97 -16.67
C GLN A 8 -7.94 -6.28 -15.43
N ALA A 9 -9.12 -6.72 -15.02
CA ALA A 9 -9.68 -6.33 -13.72
C ALA A 9 -8.73 -6.74 -12.59
N ALA A 10 -8.52 -5.84 -11.63
CA ALA A 10 -7.74 -6.16 -10.44
C ALA A 10 -8.43 -7.30 -9.67
N PRO A 11 -7.68 -8.32 -9.21
CA PRO A 11 -8.24 -9.34 -8.34
C PRO A 11 -8.72 -8.70 -7.03
N PRO A 12 -9.71 -9.31 -6.34
CA PRO A 12 -10.18 -8.80 -5.06
C PRO A 12 -9.04 -8.81 -4.04
N LEU A 13 -8.87 -7.70 -3.32
CA LEU A 13 -7.92 -7.54 -2.23
C LEU A 13 -8.74 -7.28 -0.94
N PRO A 14 -8.70 -8.18 0.05
CA PRO A 14 -9.40 -7.99 1.31
C PRO A 14 -9.01 -6.65 1.95
N GLY A 15 -10.01 -5.88 2.41
CA GLY A 15 -9.80 -4.57 3.05
C GLY A 15 -9.50 -3.40 2.11
N VAL A 16 -9.32 -3.64 0.80
CA VAL A 16 -9.12 -2.58 -0.20
C VAL A 16 -10.42 -2.33 -0.97
N ALA A 17 -10.88 -1.08 -0.97
CA ALA A 17 -12.04 -0.65 -1.76
C ALA A 17 -11.58 -0.14 -3.14
N PHE A 18 -11.88 -0.90 -4.19
CA PHE A 18 -11.75 -0.42 -5.57
C PHE A 18 -12.98 0.42 -5.93
N GLY A 19 -12.76 1.60 -6.51
CA GLY A 19 -13.81 2.51 -6.94
C GLY A 19 -13.50 3.13 -8.30
N ASP A 20 -14.26 4.15 -8.67
CA ASP A 20 -14.07 4.82 -9.96
C ASP A 20 -12.74 5.57 -10.03
N GLY A 21 -12.00 5.37 -11.12
CA GLY A 21 -10.71 6.00 -11.38
C GLY A 21 -9.49 5.18 -10.95
N ALA A 22 -8.30 5.75 -11.12
CA ALA A 22 -7.05 5.07 -10.79
C ALA A 22 -6.84 4.95 -9.27
N LEU A 23 -6.33 3.81 -8.83
CA LEU A 23 -5.91 3.54 -7.45
C LEU A 23 -4.54 2.87 -7.49
N ALA A 24 -3.57 3.42 -6.76
CA ALA A 24 -2.26 2.81 -6.57
C ALA A 24 -2.29 1.93 -5.31
N VAL A 25 -2.03 0.63 -5.49
CA VAL A 25 -1.89 -0.33 -4.39
C VAL A 25 -0.41 -0.61 -4.17
N VAL A 26 0.10 -0.28 -2.98
CA VAL A 26 1.53 -0.39 -2.65
C VAL A 26 1.74 -1.56 -1.68
N PHE A 27 2.35 -2.63 -2.16
CA PHE A 27 2.69 -3.79 -1.34
C PHE A 27 4.04 -3.59 -0.65
N TYR A 28 4.11 -3.82 0.66
CA TYR A 28 5.33 -3.60 1.42
C TYR A 28 5.42 -4.47 2.69
N LYS A 29 6.61 -4.43 3.30
CA LYS A 29 6.89 -5.02 4.61
C LYS A 29 7.70 -4.01 5.42
N VAL A 30 7.45 -3.88 6.71
CA VAL A 30 8.13 -2.85 7.53
C VAL A 30 9.64 -3.07 7.64
N THR A 31 10.10 -4.32 7.50
CA THR A 31 11.51 -4.70 7.55
C THR A 31 12.23 -4.61 6.19
N CYS A 32 11.55 -4.17 5.13
CA CYS A 32 12.08 -4.10 3.77
C CYS A 32 12.83 -2.77 3.55
N PRO A 33 14.17 -2.76 3.39
CA PRO A 33 14.92 -1.51 3.25
C PRO A 33 14.56 -0.73 1.98
N VAL A 34 14.23 -1.42 0.89
CA VAL A 34 13.77 -0.75 -0.35
C VAL A 34 12.43 -0.06 -0.15
N CYS A 35 11.55 -0.65 0.65
CA CYS A 35 10.25 -0.08 0.98
C CYS A 35 10.41 1.16 1.87
N GLN A 36 11.36 1.12 2.83
CA GLN A 36 11.73 2.28 3.65
C GLN A 36 12.28 3.43 2.81
N MET A 37 13.09 3.14 1.79
CA MET A 37 13.59 4.15 0.85
C MET A 37 12.48 4.73 -0.05
N ALA A 38 11.49 3.91 -0.44
CA ALA A 38 10.39 4.34 -1.30
C ALA A 38 9.28 5.09 -0.56
N ALA A 39 9.17 4.92 0.76
CA ALA A 39 8.09 5.45 1.59
C ALA A 39 7.82 6.96 1.39
N PRO A 40 8.83 7.86 1.41
CA PRO A 40 8.60 9.29 1.17
C PRO A 40 8.01 9.61 -0.20
N THR A 41 8.36 8.83 -1.23
CA THR A 41 7.81 9.00 -2.59
C THR A 41 6.35 8.56 -2.65
N VAL A 42 6.00 7.46 -1.97
CA VAL A 42 4.63 6.97 -1.89
C VAL A 42 3.74 8.00 -1.19
N ASP A 43 4.23 8.59 -0.10
CA ASP A 43 3.55 9.66 0.60
C ASP A 43 3.39 10.93 -0.25
N ALA A 44 4.43 11.36 -0.98
CA ALA A 44 4.32 12.47 -1.91
C ALA A 44 3.24 12.21 -2.98
N MET A 45 3.13 10.98 -3.48
CA MET A 45 2.05 10.57 -4.39
C MET A 45 0.68 10.64 -3.71
N ALA A 46 0.56 10.20 -2.44
CA ALA A 46 -0.69 10.27 -1.71
C ALA A 46 -1.16 11.71 -1.43
N ARG A 47 -0.22 12.64 -1.16
CA ARG A 47 -0.52 14.07 -1.03
C ARG A 47 -0.97 14.69 -2.36
N ALA A 48 -0.35 14.29 -3.47
CA ALA A 48 -0.70 14.77 -4.81
C ALA A 48 -2.04 14.21 -5.32
N TYR A 49 -2.38 12.98 -4.90
CA TYR A 49 -3.61 12.28 -5.30
C TYR A 49 -4.37 11.75 -4.07
N PRO A 50 -5.05 12.63 -3.30
CA PRO A 50 -5.76 12.24 -2.08
C PRO A 50 -6.77 11.11 -2.34
N GLY A 51 -6.70 10.06 -1.50
CA GLY A 51 -7.58 8.90 -1.61
C GLY A 51 -7.27 7.95 -2.78
N ARG A 52 -6.16 8.15 -3.50
CA ARG A 52 -5.76 7.32 -4.65
C ARG A 52 -4.56 6.42 -4.39
N VAL A 53 -4.12 6.31 -3.14
CA VAL A 53 -3.00 5.46 -2.73
C VAL A 53 -3.40 4.68 -1.48
N VAL A 54 -3.17 3.36 -1.49
CA VAL A 54 -3.41 2.48 -0.35
C VAL A 54 -2.22 1.55 -0.17
N GLY A 55 -1.79 1.36 1.08
CA GLY A 55 -0.76 0.40 1.45
C GLY A 55 -1.36 -0.97 1.74
N VAL A 56 -0.66 -2.03 1.34
CA VAL A 56 -0.93 -3.41 1.75
C VAL A 56 0.34 -3.95 2.38
N GLY A 57 0.32 -4.11 3.70
CA GLY A 57 1.50 -4.40 4.51
C GLY A 57 1.47 -5.81 5.10
N GLN A 58 2.58 -6.54 5.01
CA GLN A 58 2.69 -7.91 5.53
C GLN A 58 2.95 -7.99 7.05
N ASP A 59 2.53 -6.96 7.79
CA ASP A 59 2.78 -6.81 9.22
C ASP A 59 1.48 -6.34 9.92
N PRO A 60 1.36 -6.53 11.25
CA PRO A 60 0.18 -6.11 11.99
C PRO A 60 -0.06 -4.58 11.95
N PRO A 61 -1.32 -4.12 12.13
CA PRO A 61 -1.68 -2.70 11.99
C PRO A 61 -0.79 -1.71 12.76
N ASP A 62 -0.42 -2.03 14.00
CA ASP A 62 0.43 -1.16 14.83
C ASP A 62 1.84 -0.97 14.24
N ALA A 63 2.37 -2.02 13.60
CA ALA A 63 3.65 -1.98 12.90
C ALA A 63 3.54 -1.14 11.61
N LEU A 64 2.43 -1.26 10.87
CA LEU A 64 2.18 -0.47 9.66
C LEU A 64 2.05 1.03 9.99
N GLU A 65 1.31 1.36 11.05
CA GLU A 65 1.19 2.74 11.53
C GLU A 65 2.54 3.30 11.98
N ARG A 66 3.35 2.50 12.70
CA ARG A 66 4.71 2.91 13.12
C ARG A 66 5.59 3.16 11.91
N PHE A 67 5.54 2.28 10.90
CA PHE A 67 6.29 2.45 9.66
C PHE A 67 5.93 3.77 8.95
N GLY A 68 4.63 4.10 8.87
CA GLY A 68 4.17 5.36 8.28
C GLY A 68 4.76 6.58 8.99
N ARG A 69 4.76 6.58 10.33
CA ARG A 69 5.35 7.65 11.16
C ARG A 69 6.87 7.76 11.03
N GLU A 70 7.56 6.63 10.93
CA GLU A 70 9.03 6.56 10.93
C GLU A 70 9.63 6.90 9.57
N PHE A 71 9.06 6.34 8.49
CA PHE A 71 9.62 6.45 7.14
C PHE A 71 8.84 7.40 6.23
N GLY A 72 7.78 8.03 6.75
CA GLY A 72 7.00 9.00 6.00
C GLY A 72 6.17 8.38 4.90
N MET A 73 5.43 7.30 5.21
CA MET A 73 4.40 6.70 4.34
C MET A 73 3.04 6.82 5.04
N ASP A 74 2.51 8.04 5.13
CA ASP A 74 1.23 8.31 5.79
C ASP A 74 0.06 8.06 4.82
N VAL A 75 -0.20 6.77 4.56
CA VAL A 75 -1.32 6.31 3.73
C VAL A 75 -2.17 5.31 4.50
N PRO A 76 -3.48 5.20 4.21
CA PRO A 76 -4.28 4.09 4.73
C PRO A 76 -3.61 2.76 4.38
N ALA A 77 -3.42 1.90 5.38
CA ALA A 77 -2.75 0.62 5.21
C ALA A 77 -3.63 -0.54 5.68
N VAL A 78 -3.65 -1.60 4.89
CA VAL A 78 -4.38 -2.85 5.17
C VAL A 78 -3.38 -3.96 5.48
N PRO A 79 -3.57 -4.76 6.54
CA PRO A 79 -2.69 -5.88 6.84
C PRO A 79 -2.98 -7.09 5.93
N ASP A 80 -1.92 -7.67 5.36
CA ASP A 80 -1.92 -8.93 4.60
C ASP A 80 -1.17 -9.99 5.42
N LEU A 81 -1.89 -10.63 6.34
CA LEU A 81 -1.34 -11.61 7.26
C LEU A 81 -1.58 -13.04 6.75
N PRO A 82 -0.69 -14.00 7.07
CA PRO A 82 -0.96 -15.41 6.84
C PRO A 82 -2.29 -15.84 7.48
N PRO A 83 -3.01 -16.79 6.86
CA PRO A 83 -4.27 -17.32 7.39
C PRO A 83 -4.10 -18.09 8.71
#